data_AF-A0A2M8BVJ6-F1
#
_entry.id   AF-A0A2M8BVJ6-F1
#
_cell.length_a   1.000
_cell.length_b   1.000
_cell.length_c   1.000
_cell.angle_alpha   90.00
_cell.angle_beta   90.00
_cell.angle_gamma   90.00
#
_symmetry.space_group_name_H-M   'P 1'
#
loop_
_entity.id
_entity.type
_entity.pdbx_description
1 polymer ?
#
loop_
_entity_poly.entity_id
_entity_poly.type
_entity_poly.pdbx_seq_one_letter_code
_entity_poly.pdbx_strand_id
1 'polypeptide(L)'
;CARHLERIRWPEGFECPCCGHVGEPWRLQGRPRVLECRQCGQQVSLTAGTIMHRTQQPLPIWFWAAYLVTTQTPGMSALQFQKQLGIKRYETAFLMLHKLRAAMVRPGRDRIGAKGWRINKMPVLRATIMIVMLLFSLAL
;
A
#
# COMPACT_ATOMS: atom_id res chain seq x y z
N CYS A 1 11.87 -1.97 3.14
CA CYS A 1 10.65 -1.72 2.34
C CYS A 1 9.95 -3.00 1.91
N ALA A 2 10.47 -3.79 0.95
CA ALA A 2 9.80 -5.00 0.47
C ALA A 2 9.50 -6.03 1.58
N ARG A 3 10.51 -6.40 2.39
CA ARG A 3 10.34 -7.27 3.58
C ARG A 3 9.32 -6.75 4.60
N HIS A 4 9.21 -5.43 4.75
CA HIS A 4 8.23 -4.84 5.68
C HIS A 4 6.81 -4.96 5.13
N LEU A 5 6.62 -4.71 3.82
CA LEU A 5 5.35 -4.90 3.15
C LEU A 5 4.91 -6.38 3.16
N GLU A 6 5.85 -7.29 2.97
CA GLU A 6 5.62 -8.74 3.07
C GLU A 6 5.11 -9.15 4.45
N ARG A 7 5.79 -8.71 5.54
CA ARG A 7 5.35 -8.97 6.92
C ARG A 7 3.97 -8.42 7.26
N ILE A 8 3.63 -7.21 6.79
CA ILE A 8 2.30 -6.62 7.04
C ILE A 8 1.21 -7.41 6.29
N ARG A 9 1.52 -7.86 5.08
CA ARG A 9 0.56 -8.57 4.24
C ARG A 9 0.32 -10.00 4.70
N TRP A 10 1.39 -10.66 5.14
CA TRP A 10 1.39 -12.07 5.54
C TRP A 10 2.15 -12.21 6.87
N PRO A 11 1.47 -11.99 8.01
CA PRO A 11 2.10 -12.11 9.33
C PRO A 11 2.54 -13.55 9.63
N GLU A 12 1.75 -14.53 9.20
CA GLU A 12 1.95 -15.97 9.48
C GLU A 12 2.67 -16.72 8.34
N GLY A 13 3.21 -16.00 7.35
CA GLY A 13 3.89 -16.60 6.19
C GLY A 13 3.11 -16.47 4.88
N PHE A 14 3.84 -16.60 3.77
CA PHE A 14 3.30 -16.37 2.43
C PHE A 14 2.18 -17.37 2.08
N GLU A 15 1.02 -16.83 1.74
CA GLU A 15 -0.13 -17.57 1.23
C GLU A 15 -0.36 -17.21 -0.25
N CYS A 16 -0.39 -18.22 -1.12
CA CYS A 16 -0.66 -18.01 -2.53
C CYS A 16 -2.13 -17.65 -2.78
N PRO A 17 -2.46 -16.51 -3.41
CA PRO A 17 -3.84 -16.13 -3.71
C PRO A 17 -4.50 -16.97 -4.81
N CYS A 18 -3.72 -17.80 -5.54
CA CYS A 18 -4.24 -18.64 -6.63
C CYS A 18 -4.62 -20.05 -6.14
N CYS A 19 -3.75 -20.67 -5.34
CA CYS A 19 -3.93 -22.06 -4.90
C CYS A 19 -4.05 -22.24 -3.36
N GLY A 20 -3.91 -21.18 -2.56
CA GLY A 20 -4.03 -21.24 -1.10
C GLY A 20 -2.85 -21.91 -0.38
N HIS A 21 -1.80 -22.30 -1.09
CA HIS A 21 -0.61 -22.90 -0.46
C HIS A 21 0.09 -21.91 0.47
N VAL A 22 0.37 -22.34 1.70
CA VAL A 22 1.13 -21.60 2.71
C VAL A 22 2.55 -22.15 2.80
N GLY A 23 3.56 -21.30 2.59
CA GLY A 23 4.96 -21.70 2.72
C GLY A 23 5.95 -20.74 2.04
N GLU A 24 7.24 -21.07 2.05
CA GLU A 24 8.28 -20.18 1.50
C GLU A 24 8.17 -20.06 -0.04
N PRO A 25 7.99 -18.85 -0.59
CA PRO A 25 7.97 -18.63 -2.03
C PRO A 25 9.37 -18.67 -2.63
N TRP A 26 9.46 -18.83 -3.94
CA TRP A 26 10.69 -18.61 -4.69
C TRP A 26 10.91 -17.10 -4.91
N ARG A 27 12.12 -16.62 -4.63
CA ARG A 27 12.48 -15.19 -4.73
C ARG A 27 13.33 -14.96 -5.98
N LEU A 28 12.82 -14.16 -6.91
CA LEU A 28 13.54 -13.81 -8.13
C LEU A 28 14.59 -12.73 -7.83
N GLN A 29 15.87 -13.04 -8.06
CA GLN A 29 16.99 -12.11 -7.77
C GLN A 29 16.85 -10.75 -8.49
N GLY A 30 16.34 -10.74 -9.73
CA GLY A 30 16.10 -9.51 -10.51
C GLY A 30 14.78 -8.79 -10.19
N ARG A 31 13.88 -9.40 -9.42
CA ARG A 31 12.53 -8.87 -9.14
C ARG A 31 12.14 -9.10 -7.68
N PRO A 32 12.74 -8.38 -6.71
CA PRO A 32 12.50 -8.60 -5.27
C PRO A 32 11.09 -8.27 -4.79
N ARG A 33 10.23 -7.73 -5.66
CA ARG A 33 8.81 -7.46 -5.39
C ARG A 33 7.89 -8.59 -5.88
N VAL A 34 8.44 -9.56 -6.59
CA VAL A 34 7.68 -10.67 -7.17
C VAL A 34 8.12 -11.95 -6.47
N LEU A 35 7.14 -12.66 -5.94
CA LEU A 35 7.27 -13.94 -5.27
C LEU A 35 6.63 -14.99 -6.16
N GLU A 36 7.26 -16.13 -6.34
CA GLU A 36 6.71 -17.21 -7.14
C GLU A 36 6.29 -18.37 -6.23
N CYS A 37 5.07 -18.87 -6.41
CA CYS A 37 4.58 -19.98 -5.63
C CYS A 37 5.25 -21.29 -6.07
N ARG A 38 5.79 -22.05 -5.12
CA ARG A 38 6.43 -23.34 -5.39
C ARG A 38 5.49 -24.42 -5.91
N GLN A 39 4.19 -24.32 -5.62
CA GLN A 39 3.22 -25.36 -5.99
C GLN A 39 2.56 -25.12 -7.35
N CYS A 40 2.15 -23.87 -7.65
CA CYS A 40 1.46 -23.55 -8.90
C CYS A 40 2.31 -22.76 -9.90
N GLY A 41 3.54 -22.38 -9.55
CA GLY A 41 4.42 -21.56 -10.40
C GLY A 41 3.92 -20.13 -10.62
N GLN A 42 2.81 -19.73 -9.97
CA GLN A 42 2.22 -18.42 -10.20
C GLN A 42 3.05 -17.31 -9.53
N GLN A 43 3.30 -16.25 -10.29
CA GLN A 43 3.98 -15.05 -9.81
C GLN A 43 3.01 -14.08 -9.14
N VAL A 44 3.32 -13.73 -7.90
CA VAL A 44 2.56 -12.84 -7.03
C VAL A 44 3.41 -11.62 -6.71
N SER A 45 2.96 -10.43 -7.13
CA SER A 45 3.61 -9.19 -6.72
C SER A 45 3.21 -8.82 -5.30
N LEU A 46 4.16 -8.38 -4.48
CA LEU A 46 3.93 -7.81 -3.14
C LEU A 46 2.92 -6.66 -3.17
N THR A 47 2.87 -5.90 -4.26
CA THR A 47 1.95 -4.77 -4.45
C THR A 47 0.62 -5.18 -5.09
N ALA A 48 0.42 -6.45 -5.45
CA ALA A 48 -0.81 -6.93 -6.09
C ALA A 48 -2.03 -6.72 -5.19
N GLY A 49 -3.10 -6.09 -5.70
CA GLY A 49 -4.30 -5.83 -4.90
C GLY A 49 -4.14 -4.78 -3.79
N THR A 50 -3.04 -4.02 -3.77
CA THR A 50 -2.85 -2.88 -2.85
C THR A 50 -2.99 -1.55 -3.59
N ILE A 51 -2.96 -0.42 -2.87
CA ILE A 51 -2.87 0.93 -3.48
C ILE A 51 -1.66 1.10 -4.41
N MET A 52 -0.60 0.33 -4.17
CA MET A 52 0.65 0.31 -4.95
C MET A 52 0.56 -0.62 -6.18
N HIS A 53 -0.62 -1.15 -6.51
CA HIS A 53 -0.77 -2.04 -7.65
C HIS A 53 -0.36 -1.36 -8.97
N ARG A 54 0.45 -2.08 -9.77
CA ARG A 54 1.04 -1.62 -11.05
C ARG A 54 1.78 -0.29 -10.97
N THR A 55 2.32 0.07 -9.81
CA THR A 55 3.16 1.27 -9.71
C THR A 55 4.56 1.04 -10.25
N GLN A 56 5.05 1.99 -11.03
CA GLN A 56 6.46 2.08 -11.43
C GLN A 56 7.29 2.82 -10.36
N GLN A 57 6.64 3.49 -9.40
CA GLN A 57 7.35 4.25 -8.38
C GLN A 57 8.07 3.31 -7.39
N PRO A 58 9.26 3.70 -6.90
CA PRO A 58 9.94 3.03 -5.81
C PRO A 58 9.06 2.89 -4.56
N LEU A 59 9.13 1.74 -3.88
CA LEU A 59 8.41 1.54 -2.61
C LEU A 59 8.74 2.61 -1.54
N PRO A 60 10.00 3.06 -1.36
CA PRO A 60 10.29 4.14 -0.41
C PRO A 60 9.49 5.42 -0.66
N ILE A 61 9.27 5.79 -1.93
CA ILE A 61 8.47 6.98 -2.29
C ILE A 61 7.01 6.79 -1.85
N TRP A 62 6.46 5.58 -1.96
CA TRP A 62 5.12 5.28 -1.44
C TRP A 62 5.02 5.35 0.08
N PHE A 63 6.03 4.92 0.81
CA PHE A 63 6.05 5.04 2.27
C PHE A 63 6.12 6.51 2.70
N TRP A 64 7.00 7.31 2.08
CA TRP A 64 7.07 8.74 2.34
C TRP A 64 5.78 9.47 1.97
N ALA A 65 5.19 9.12 0.83
CA ALA A 65 3.91 9.68 0.41
C ALA A 65 2.79 9.38 1.40
N ALA A 66 2.70 8.14 1.88
CA ALA A 66 1.74 7.76 2.90
C ALA A 66 1.96 8.57 4.18
N TYR A 67 3.21 8.68 4.64
CA TYR A 67 3.58 9.48 5.81
C TYR A 67 3.17 10.94 5.67
N LEU A 68 3.49 11.59 4.55
CA LEU A 68 3.14 12.99 4.29
C LEU A 68 1.63 13.22 4.32
N VAL A 69 0.89 12.29 3.72
CA VAL A 69 -0.57 12.39 3.61
C VAL A 69 -1.26 12.08 4.95
N THR A 70 -0.66 11.25 5.82
CA THR A 70 -1.20 10.97 7.16
C THR A 70 -0.84 12.02 8.22
N THR A 71 0.25 12.77 8.03
CA THR A 71 0.74 13.75 9.01
C THR A 71 0.23 15.17 8.78
N GLN A 72 -0.12 15.55 7.55
CA GLN A 72 -0.59 16.90 7.27
C GLN A 72 -2.10 17.03 7.47
N THR A 73 -2.48 17.87 8.45
CA THR A 73 -3.86 18.17 8.86
C THR A 73 -4.65 18.98 7.82
N PRO A 74 -4.09 20.01 7.14
CA PRO A 74 -4.74 20.57 5.97
C PRO A 74 -4.47 19.68 4.75
N GLY A 75 -5.50 19.47 3.92
CA GLY A 75 -5.35 18.70 2.68
C GLY A 75 -4.27 19.28 1.77
N MET A 76 -3.32 18.44 1.34
CA MET A 76 -2.19 18.84 0.49
C MET A 76 -2.56 18.95 -1.00
N SER A 77 -2.09 19.98 -1.72
CA SER A 77 -2.27 20.03 -3.18
C SER A 77 -1.37 19.00 -3.89
N ALA A 78 -1.78 18.54 -5.08
CA ALA A 78 -0.97 17.62 -5.87
C ALA A 78 0.39 18.22 -6.28
N LEU A 79 0.45 19.55 -6.48
CA LEU A 79 1.69 20.25 -6.79
C LEU A 79 2.65 20.29 -5.59
N GLN A 80 2.12 20.53 -4.38
CA GLN A 80 2.93 20.48 -3.16
C GLN A 80 3.44 19.05 -2.90
N PHE A 81 2.57 18.05 -3.08
CA PHE A 81 2.93 16.63 -2.98
C PHE A 81 4.04 16.25 -3.96
N GLN A 82 3.95 16.71 -5.21
CA GLN A 82 4.98 16.50 -6.22
C GLN A 82 6.34 17.09 -5.80
N LYS A 83 6.34 18.34 -5.30
CA LYS A 83 7.56 19.02 -4.85
C LYS A 83 8.21 18.32 -3.66
N GLN A 84 7.43 17.90 -2.68
CA GLN A 84 7.94 17.23 -1.48
C GLN A 84 8.53 15.84 -1.78
N LEU A 85 7.98 15.11 -2.75
CA LEU A 85 8.46 13.77 -3.12
C LEU A 85 9.47 13.76 -4.27
N GLY A 86 9.77 14.92 -4.89
CA GLY A 86 10.67 15.01 -6.03
C GLY A 86 10.18 14.24 -7.27
N ILE A 87 8.86 14.07 -7.43
CA ILE A 87 8.29 13.33 -8.58
C ILE A 87 8.37 14.21 -9.83
N LYS A 88 8.98 13.70 -10.89
CA LYS A 88 9.17 14.47 -12.14
C LYS A 88 7.85 14.83 -12.84
N ARG A 89 6.89 13.90 -12.86
CA ARG A 89 5.62 14.04 -13.60
C ARG A 89 4.47 14.37 -12.66
N TYR A 90 3.72 15.43 -12.96
CA TYR A 90 2.59 15.87 -12.17
C TYR A 90 1.48 14.80 -12.11
N GLU A 91 1.19 14.14 -13.23
CA GLU A 91 0.11 13.14 -13.35
C GLU A 91 0.37 11.94 -12.43
N THR A 92 1.64 11.58 -12.26
CA THR A 92 2.04 10.49 -11.35
C THR A 92 1.79 10.89 -9.90
N ALA A 93 2.20 12.11 -9.53
CA ALA A 93 2.01 12.64 -8.18
C ALA A 93 0.51 12.79 -7.86
N PHE A 94 -0.28 13.29 -8.82
CA PHE A 94 -1.73 13.40 -8.73
C PHE A 94 -2.39 12.04 -8.53
N LEU A 95 -2.14 11.06 -9.41
CA LEU A 95 -2.74 9.72 -9.30
C LEU A 95 -2.37 9.04 -7.98
N MET A 96 -1.12 9.18 -7.55
CA MET A 96 -0.61 8.63 -6.30
C MET A 96 -1.33 9.25 -5.09
N LEU A 97 -1.46 10.58 -5.05
CA LEU A 97 -2.18 11.29 -4.00
C LEU A 97 -3.67 10.90 -3.96
N HIS A 98 -4.31 10.77 -5.12
CA HIS A 98 -5.71 10.33 -5.21
C HIS A 98 -5.91 8.90 -4.69
N LYS A 99 -4.99 7.98 -5.01
CA LYS A 99 -5.02 6.61 -4.46
C LYS A 99 -4.89 6.59 -2.95
N LEU A 100 -3.97 7.39 -2.39
CA LEU A 100 -3.77 7.51 -0.94
C LEU A 100 -5.01 8.08 -0.26
N ARG A 101 -5.58 9.16 -0.81
CA ARG A 101 -6.83 9.75 -0.33
C ARG A 101 -7.98 8.76 -0.32
N ALA A 102 -8.18 8.05 -1.44
CA ALA A 102 -9.23 7.04 -1.55
C ALA A 102 -9.07 5.92 -0.52
N ALA A 103 -7.83 5.51 -0.22
CA ALA A 103 -7.54 4.47 0.77
C ALA A 103 -7.72 4.93 2.22
N MET A 104 -7.62 6.23 2.50
CA MET A 104 -7.94 6.80 3.81
C MET A 104 -9.45 6.98 4.02
N VAL A 105 -10.27 6.88 2.97
CA VAL A 105 -11.73 6.95 3.11
C VAL A 105 -12.24 5.67 3.81
N ARG A 106 -12.81 5.90 4.98
CA ARG A 106 -13.41 4.93 5.89
C ARG A 106 -14.57 4.15 5.21
N PRO A 107 -14.58 2.80 5.16
CA PRO A 107 -15.80 2.08 4.78
C PRO A 107 -16.88 2.33 5.82
N GLY A 108 -18.03 2.84 5.38
CA GLY A 108 -19.12 3.32 6.23
C GLY A 108 -19.45 4.81 6.09
N ARG A 109 -18.71 5.58 5.27
CA ARG A 109 -19.22 6.83 4.70
C ARG A 109 -19.37 6.64 3.19
N ASP A 110 -20.61 6.52 2.73
CA ASP A 110 -20.93 6.57 1.32
C ASP A 110 -20.39 7.87 0.71
N ARG A 111 -19.77 7.75 -0.47
CA ARG A 111 -19.02 8.84 -1.11
C ARG A 111 -19.97 9.97 -1.51
N ILE A 112 -19.47 11.19 -1.55
CA ILE A 112 -20.03 12.20 -2.47
C ILE A 112 -19.78 11.64 -3.89
N GLY A 113 -20.82 11.09 -4.51
CA GLY A 113 -20.83 10.55 -5.88
C GLY A 113 -20.69 9.02 -6.07
N ALA A 114 -21.01 8.18 -5.08
CA ALA A 114 -20.83 6.72 -5.21
C ALA A 114 -21.85 6.03 -6.14
N LYS A 115 -21.35 5.18 -7.06
CA LYS A 115 -21.78 3.77 -7.23
C LYS A 115 -20.60 2.88 -7.63
N GLY A 116 -20.25 1.91 -6.77
CA GLY A 116 -19.56 0.67 -7.17
C GLY A 116 -18.07 0.52 -6.83
N TRP A 117 -17.73 0.25 -5.57
CA TRP A 117 -16.46 -0.41 -5.21
C TRP A 117 -16.78 -1.63 -4.34
N ARG A 118 -16.63 -2.84 -4.90
CA ARG A 118 -16.74 -4.10 -4.14
C ARG A 118 -15.36 -4.55 -3.66
N ILE A 119 -15.22 -4.56 -2.33
CA ILE A 119 -14.08 -4.95 -1.49
C ILE A 119 -14.58 -5.76 -0.29
N ASN A 120 -15.29 -6.85 -0.53
CA ASN A 120 -15.65 -7.75 0.57
C ASN A 120 -14.49 -8.76 0.69
N LYS A 121 -13.62 -8.76 1.69
CA LYS A 121 -13.62 -8.14 3.02
C LYS A 121 -12.19 -7.70 3.37
N MET A 122 -12.00 -6.46 3.81
CA MET A 122 -10.85 -6.07 4.62
C MET A 122 -11.37 -5.30 5.83
N PRO A 123 -10.96 -5.62 7.07
CA PRO A 123 -11.32 -4.85 8.25
C PRO A 123 -10.46 -3.58 8.30
N VAL A 124 -10.68 -2.68 7.35
CA VAL A 124 -10.20 -1.30 7.43
C VAL A 124 -11.14 -0.58 8.38
N LEU A 125 -10.90 -0.72 9.70
CA LEU A 125 -11.20 0.27 10.74
C LEU A 125 -10.92 -0.21 12.17
N ARG A 126 -9.76 0.19 12.67
CA ARG A 126 -9.60 0.76 14.03
C ARG A 126 -8.22 1.40 14.27
N ALA A 127 -7.23 1.17 13.39
CA ALA A 127 -5.84 1.46 13.72
C ALA A 127 -5.19 2.71 13.09
N THR A 128 -5.80 3.34 12.08
CA THR A 128 -5.13 4.42 11.32
C THR A 128 -4.88 5.70 12.13
N ILE A 129 -5.57 5.90 13.27
CA ILE A 129 -5.37 7.07 14.16
C ILE A 129 -4.56 6.71 15.43
N MET A 130 -4.52 5.43 15.86
CA MET A 130 -3.77 5.03 17.07
C MET A 130 -2.33 4.54 16.81
N ILE A 131 -2.00 3.96 15.66
CA ILE A 131 -0.65 3.41 15.41
C ILE A 131 0.39 4.50 15.07
N VAL A 132 -0.06 5.60 14.45
CA VAL A 132 0.81 6.79 14.25
C VAL A 132 1.22 7.39 15.61
N MET A 133 0.40 7.26 16.66
CA MET A 133 0.72 7.72 18.03
C MET A 133 1.51 6.71 18.89
N LEU A 134 1.45 5.39 18.62
CA LEU A 134 2.08 4.37 19.48
C LEU A 134 3.44 3.84 19.00
N LEU A 135 3.75 3.85 17.70
CA LEU A 135 5.09 3.44 17.24
C LEU A 135 6.13 4.57 17.29
N PHE A 136 5.69 5.82 17.52
CA PHE A 136 6.57 6.92 17.94
C PHE A 136 7.02 6.77 19.42
N SER A 137 6.36 5.92 20.22
CA SER A 137 6.72 5.63 21.61
C SER A 137 7.69 4.45 21.79
N LEU A 138 8.04 3.71 20.73
CA LEU A 138 8.91 2.53 20.75
C LEU A 138 10.16 2.66 19.87
N ALA A 139 10.40 3.85 19.32
CA ALA A 139 11.59 4.21 18.56
C ALA A 139 12.42 5.31 19.27
N LEU A 140 12.29 5.41 20.61
CA LEU A 140 13.34 5.84 21.54
C LEU A 140 13.60 4.71 22.54
#